data_AF-C0Z479-F1
#
_entry.id   AF-C0Z479-F1
#
_cell.length_a   1.000
_cell.length_b   1.000
_cell.length_c   1.000
_cell.angle_alpha   90.00
_cell.angle_beta   90.00
_cell.angle_gamma   90.00
#
_symmetry.space_group_name_H-M   'P 1'
#
loop_
_entity.id
_entity.type
_entity.pdbx_description
1 polymer ?
#
loop_
_entity_poly.entity_id
_entity_poly.type
_entity_poly.pdbx_seq_one_letter_code
_entity_poly.pdbx_strand_id
1 'polypeptide(L)'
;MPGTDAVATGTVDLEVACAIPGEEPQNSINYVTLTVPAQVAAGESAAVRLTLRSKAATPRDLAAGEVTAELQVAVGGPDGDALLTVTGLTNPQAIPRGEQVFLDSGAAVFTPKLSGDYTFTPGDHVVVTSDHPVECTVIGGSAVAARTEVR
;
A
#
# COMPACT_ATOMS: atom_id res chain seq x y z
N MET A 1 12.95 -30.44 -2.41
CA MET A 1 13.46 -29.29 -1.63
C MET A 1 12.33 -28.28 -1.59
N PRO A 2 11.86 -27.83 -0.42
CA PRO A 2 10.83 -26.78 -0.38
C PRO A 2 11.49 -25.52 -0.93
N GLY A 3 11.00 -25.04 -2.07
CA GLY A 3 11.46 -23.79 -2.66
C GLY A 3 11.21 -22.68 -1.65
N THR A 4 12.23 -21.89 -1.36
CA THR A 4 12.00 -20.59 -0.73
C THR A 4 11.19 -19.81 -1.76
N ASP A 5 9.92 -19.56 -1.49
CA ASP A 5 9.09 -18.70 -2.34
C ASP A 5 9.81 -17.35 -2.41
N ALA A 6 10.49 -17.12 -3.54
CA ALA A 6 11.21 -15.87 -3.74
C ALA A 6 10.17 -14.75 -3.74
N VAL A 7 10.48 -13.66 -3.06
CA VAL A 7 9.57 -12.52 -2.91
C VAL A 7 10.19 -11.32 -3.60
N ALA A 8 9.38 -10.59 -4.37
CA ALA A 8 9.73 -9.31 -4.96
C ALA A 8 9.22 -8.20 -4.04
N THR A 9 10.16 -7.40 -3.53
CA THR A 9 9.86 -6.24 -2.68
C THR A 9 10.41 -4.98 -3.32
N GLY A 10 9.63 -3.91 -3.27
CA GLY A 10 10.13 -2.59 -3.64
C GLY A 10 9.39 -1.48 -2.90
N THR A 11 10.10 -0.37 -2.74
CA THR A 11 9.63 0.84 -2.05
C THR A 11 9.55 1.96 -3.06
N VAL A 12 8.44 2.69 -3.03
CA VAL A 12 8.22 3.87 -3.88
C VAL A 12 7.77 5.05 -3.03
N ASP A 13 8.12 6.24 -3.51
CA ASP A 13 7.74 7.51 -2.91
C ASP A 13 6.50 8.01 -3.64
N LEU A 14 5.38 8.13 -2.95
CA LEU A 14 4.15 8.69 -3.48
C LEU A 14 4.04 10.15 -3.05
N GLU A 15 4.00 11.05 -4.04
CA GLU A 15 3.59 12.43 -3.80
C GLU A 15 2.06 12.45 -3.78
N VAL A 16 1.49 12.90 -2.66
CA VAL A 16 0.05 12.80 -2.40
C VAL A 16 -0.50 14.12 -1.91
N ALA A 17 -1.73 14.44 -2.32
CA ALA A 17 -2.54 15.49 -1.74
C ALA A 17 -3.54 14.84 -0.77
N CYS A 18 -3.37 15.08 0.53
CA CYS A 18 -4.21 14.52 1.58
C CYS A 18 -5.20 15.57 2.11
N ALA A 19 -6.48 15.25 2.17
CA ALA A 19 -7.53 16.13 2.68
C ALA A 19 -8.43 15.40 3.66
N ILE A 20 -8.84 16.10 4.72
CA ILE A 20 -10.04 15.74 5.47
C ILE A 20 -11.24 16.20 4.61
N PRO A 21 -12.31 15.40 4.46
CA PRO A 21 -13.48 15.81 3.69
C PRO A 21 -14.01 17.19 4.12
N GLY A 22 -13.99 18.16 3.20
CA GLY A 22 -14.39 19.55 3.45
C GLY A 22 -13.26 20.53 3.77
N GLU A 23 -12.02 20.05 3.87
CA GLU A 23 -10.82 20.89 4.07
C GLU A 23 -9.96 20.98 2.78
N GLU A 24 -9.07 21.98 2.73
CA GLU A 24 -8.13 22.10 1.62
C GLU A 24 -7.05 21.00 1.67
N PRO A 25 -6.72 20.35 0.53
CA PRO A 25 -5.71 19.31 0.49
C PRO A 25 -4.32 19.83 0.83
N GLN A 26 -3.57 19.03 1.60
CA GLN A 26 -2.18 19.27 1.93
C GLN A 26 -1.27 18.27 1.21
N ASN A 27 -0.22 18.77 0.57
CA ASN A 27 0.74 17.92 -0.11
C ASN A 27 1.70 17.26 0.88
N SER A 28 1.93 15.96 0.71
CA SER A 28 2.84 15.14 1.51
C SER A 28 3.55 14.12 0.62
N ILE A 29 4.53 13.43 1.21
CA ILE A 29 5.18 12.27 0.59
C ILE A 29 4.93 11.06 1.50
N ASN A 30 4.42 9.99 0.92
CA ASN A 30 4.22 8.71 1.61
C ASN A 30 5.11 7.64 0.97
N TYR A 31 5.85 6.92 1.79
CA TYR A 31 6.69 5.80 1.37
C TYR A 31 5.86 4.52 1.44
N VAL A 32 5.67 3.87 0.30
CA VAL A 32 4.92 2.62 0.21
C VAL A 32 5.87 1.50 -0.15
N THR A 33 5.92 0.47 0.69
CA THR A 33 6.66 -0.76 0.38
C THR A 33 5.67 -1.87 0.05
N LEU A 34 5.78 -2.40 -1.16
CA LEU A 34 5.01 -3.55 -1.62
C LEU A 34 5.87 -4.80 -1.61
N THR A 35 5.27 -5.91 -1.23
CA THR A 35 5.90 -7.22 -1.15
C THR A 35 4.95 -8.26 -1.75
N VAL A 36 5.36 -8.88 -2.85
CA VAL A 36 4.58 -9.87 -3.61
C VAL A 36 5.44 -11.09 -3.92
N PRO A 37 4.87 -12.29 -4.13
CA PRO A 37 5.64 -13.42 -4.63
C PRO A 37 6.32 -13.05 -5.95
N ALA A 38 7.57 -13.44 -6.13
CA ALA A 38 8.29 -13.23 -7.38
C ALA A 38 7.68 -14.09 -8.50
N GLN A 39 7.12 -15.25 -8.14
CA GLN A 39 6.43 -16.17 -9.04
C GLN A 39 5.13 -16.69 -8.43
N VAL A 40 4.11 -16.92 -9.25
CA VAL A 40 2.84 -17.57 -8.88
C VAL A 40 2.30 -18.36 -10.07
N ALA A 41 1.60 -19.47 -9.84
CA ALA A 41 0.95 -20.18 -10.93
C ALA A 41 -0.32 -19.46 -11.40
N ALA A 42 -0.66 -19.54 -12.68
CA ALA A 42 -1.96 -19.08 -13.17
C ALA A 42 -3.11 -19.81 -12.44
N GLY A 43 -4.06 -19.03 -11.92
CA GLY A 43 -5.19 -19.50 -11.12
C GLY A 43 -4.89 -19.68 -9.63
N GLU A 44 -3.65 -19.51 -9.19
CA GLU A 44 -3.26 -19.58 -7.77
C GLU A 44 -3.35 -18.21 -7.10
N SER A 45 -3.79 -18.20 -5.84
CA SER A 45 -3.87 -16.98 -5.04
C SER A 45 -2.53 -16.65 -4.39
N ALA A 46 -2.04 -15.44 -4.65
CA ALA A 46 -0.86 -14.85 -4.03
C ALA A 46 -1.24 -13.77 -3.02
N ALA A 47 -0.49 -13.68 -1.92
CA ALA A 47 -0.64 -12.61 -0.95
C ALA A 47 0.18 -11.37 -1.39
N VAL A 48 -0.47 -10.22 -1.49
CA VAL A 48 0.17 -8.91 -1.65
C VAL A 48 0.24 -8.27 -0.28
N ARG A 49 1.44 -7.93 0.17
CA ARG A 49 1.68 -7.26 1.46
C ARG A 49 2.14 -5.83 1.26
N LEU A 50 1.73 -4.95 2.17
CA LEU A 50 2.05 -3.54 2.11
C LEU A 50 2.45 -2.99 3.47
N THR A 51 3.42 -2.07 3.47
CA THR A 51 3.63 -1.12 4.55
C THR A 51 3.58 0.30 4.02
N LEU A 52 3.07 1.22 4.83
CA LEU A 52 2.92 2.63 4.50
C LEU A 52 3.56 3.48 5.59
N ARG A 53 4.41 4.41 5.19
CA ARG A 53 5.02 5.39 6.10
C ARG A 53 4.77 6.79 5.59
N SER A 54 4.21 7.66 6.41
CA SER A 54 4.07 9.07 6.07
C SER A 54 5.34 9.83 6.40
N LYS A 55 5.71 10.79 5.54
CA LYS A 55 6.75 11.79 5.87
C LYS A 55 6.24 12.83 6.86
N ALA A 56 4.93 13.11 6.85
CA ALA A 56 4.30 14.07 7.73
C ALA A 56 4.31 13.57 9.18
N ALA A 57 4.56 14.50 10.10
CA ALA A 57 4.53 14.23 11.54
C ALA A 57 3.09 14.28 12.07
N THR A 58 2.76 13.40 13.02
CA THR A 58 1.44 13.42 13.66
C THR A 58 1.29 14.66 14.56
N PRO A 59 0.14 15.36 14.53
CA PRO A 59 -0.10 16.55 15.35
C PRO A 59 -0.38 16.23 16.82
N ARG A 60 -0.63 14.97 17.16
CA ARG A 60 -0.95 14.48 18.51
C ARG A 60 -0.40 13.07 18.76
N ASP A 61 -0.44 12.65 20.02
CA ASP A 61 -0.17 11.26 20.38
C ASP A 61 -1.29 10.35 19.84
N LEU A 62 -0.88 9.21 19.28
CA LEU A 62 -1.76 8.16 18.76
C LEU A 62 -1.43 6.85 19.48
N ALA A 63 -2.44 6.17 20.01
CA ALA A 63 -2.28 4.86 20.62
C ALA A 63 -1.97 3.79 19.54
N ALA A 64 -1.41 2.66 19.97
CA ALA A 64 -1.24 1.51 19.08
C ALA A 64 -2.61 1.03 18.55
N GLY A 65 -2.70 0.74 17.26
CA GLY A 65 -3.93 0.31 16.60
C GLY A 65 -4.96 1.42 16.34
N GLU A 66 -4.65 2.68 16.64
CA GLU A 66 -5.58 3.79 16.51
C GLU A 66 -5.75 4.27 15.05
N VAL A 67 -4.69 4.15 14.26
CA VAL A 67 -4.70 4.52 12.85
C VAL A 67 -4.91 3.28 12.01
N THR A 68 -5.84 3.35 11.07
CA THR A 68 -6.02 2.33 10.04
C THR A 68 -5.90 2.95 8.65
N ALA A 69 -5.59 2.14 7.65
CA ALA A 69 -5.61 2.63 6.27
C ALA A 69 -6.05 1.56 5.27
N GLU A 70 -6.54 2.04 4.14
CA GLU A 70 -6.81 1.24 2.95
C GLU A 70 -6.09 1.89 1.77
N LEU A 71 -5.41 1.09 0.95
CA LEU A 71 -4.64 1.58 -0.19
C LEU A 71 -5.02 0.83 -1.47
N GLN A 72 -5.20 1.57 -2.55
CA GLN A 72 -5.44 1.00 -3.87
C GLN A 72 -4.12 0.70 -4.59
N VAL A 73 -3.96 -0.51 -5.09
CA VAL A 73 -2.82 -0.94 -5.89
C VAL A 73 -3.30 -1.29 -7.29
N ALA A 74 -2.88 -0.51 -8.28
CA ALA A 74 -3.12 -0.84 -9.67
C ALA A 74 -2.24 -2.03 -10.07
N VAL A 75 -2.85 -3.00 -10.73
CA VAL A 75 -2.18 -4.19 -11.26
C VAL A 75 -2.31 -4.17 -12.77
N GLY A 76 -1.18 -4.02 -13.45
CA GLY A 76 -1.09 -4.17 -14.90
C GLY A 76 -0.59 -5.57 -15.25
N GLY A 77 -1.07 -6.14 -16.35
CA GLY A 77 -0.61 -7.45 -16.82
C GLY A 77 -1.50 -8.07 -17.90
N PRO A 78 -1.24 -9.34 -18.25
CA PRO A 78 -1.97 -10.10 -19.27
C PRO A 78 -3.50 -10.17 -19.08
N ASP A 79 -3.99 -10.15 -17.84
CA ASP A 79 -5.43 -10.15 -17.54
C ASP A 79 -6.13 -8.80 -17.82
N GLY A 80 -5.37 -7.77 -18.20
CA GLY A 80 -5.80 -6.38 -18.24
C GLY A 80 -5.52 -5.64 -16.93
N ASP A 81 -5.88 -4.36 -16.90
CA ASP A 81 -5.69 -3.53 -15.72
C ASP A 81 -6.73 -3.88 -14.65
N ALA A 82 -6.25 -4.12 -13.42
CA ALA A 82 -7.08 -4.38 -12.25
C ALA A 82 -6.71 -3.45 -11.10
N LEU A 83 -7.59 -3.36 -10.10
CA LEU A 83 -7.36 -2.58 -8.90
C LEU A 83 -7.53 -3.49 -7.67
N LEU A 84 -6.48 -3.61 -6.86
CA LEU A 84 -6.51 -4.34 -5.60
C LEU A 84 -6.65 -3.34 -4.45
N THR A 85 -7.61 -3.58 -3.55
CA THR A 85 -7.70 -2.84 -2.29
C THR A 85 -6.94 -3.59 -1.21
N VAL A 86 -5.85 -3.00 -0.73
CA VAL A 86 -5.10 -3.48 0.43
C VAL A 86 -5.72 -2.92 1.68
N THR A 87 -6.11 -3.81 2.60
CA THR A 87 -6.74 -3.44 3.88
C THR A 87 -5.94 -3.99 5.06
N GLY A 88 -6.34 -3.64 6.27
CA GLY A 88 -5.70 -4.12 7.50
C GLY A 88 -4.40 -3.39 7.86
N LEU A 89 -4.08 -2.28 7.19
CA LEU A 89 -2.98 -1.42 7.60
C LEU A 89 -3.30 -0.81 8.95
N THR A 90 -2.37 -0.91 9.90
CA THR A 90 -2.50 -0.25 11.19
C THR A 90 -1.14 0.07 11.82
N ASN A 91 -1.11 1.01 12.76
CA ASN A 91 0.11 1.31 13.50
C ASN A 91 0.32 0.28 14.63
N PRO A 92 1.37 -0.57 14.57
CA PRO A 92 1.56 -1.63 15.56
C PRO A 92 1.95 -1.10 16.94
N GLN A 93 2.44 0.13 17.02
CA GLN A 93 2.94 0.79 18.22
C GLN A 93 2.32 2.19 18.35
N ALA A 94 2.32 2.73 19.57
CA ALA A 94 1.93 4.12 19.78
C ALA A 94 2.87 5.06 19.00
N ILE A 95 2.31 6.13 18.44
CA ILE A 95 3.04 7.15 17.68
C ILE A 95 3.00 8.44 18.50
N PRO A 96 4.10 8.85 19.13
CA PRO A 96 4.18 10.11 19.84
C PRO A 96 3.95 11.31 18.92
N ARG A 97 3.46 12.41 19.49
CA ARG A 97 3.36 13.69 18.81
C ARG A 97 4.68 14.08 18.15
N GLY A 98 4.63 14.50 16.88
CA GLY A 98 5.81 14.93 16.12
C GLY A 98 6.55 13.79 15.41
N GLU A 99 6.19 12.53 15.69
CA GLU A 99 6.76 11.37 15.00
C GLU A 99 6.00 11.05 13.71
N GLN A 100 6.64 10.25 12.85
CA GLN A 100 6.05 9.82 11.59
C GLN A 100 5.09 8.66 11.78
N VAL A 101 4.03 8.66 10.96
CA VAL A 101 3.08 7.54 10.93
C VAL A 101 3.71 6.36 10.19
N PHE A 102 3.69 5.18 10.82
CA PHE A 102 4.08 3.91 10.22
C PHE A 102 2.94 2.91 10.39
N LEU A 103 2.45 2.40 9.27
CA LEU A 103 1.40 1.39 9.19
C LEU A 103 1.94 0.13 8.52
N ASP A 104 1.66 -1.02 9.10
CA ASP A 104 2.05 -2.32 8.57
C ASP A 104 0.86 -3.27 8.50
N SER A 105 1.13 -4.54 8.21
CA SER A 105 0.11 -5.61 8.19
C SER A 105 -0.93 -5.50 7.06
N GLY A 106 -0.78 -4.54 6.15
CA GLY A 106 -1.61 -4.43 4.97
C GLY A 106 -1.54 -5.67 4.10
N ALA A 107 -2.69 -6.23 3.73
CA ALA A 107 -2.76 -7.40 2.86
C ALA A 107 -3.90 -7.31 1.83
N ALA A 108 -3.65 -7.87 0.65
CA ALA A 108 -4.64 -8.18 -0.36
C ALA A 108 -4.34 -9.54 -1.00
N VAL A 109 -5.32 -10.09 -1.72
CA VAL A 109 -5.16 -11.33 -2.48
C VAL A 109 -5.17 -11.01 -3.97
N PHE A 110 -4.17 -11.52 -4.68
CA PHE A 110 -4.02 -11.43 -6.12
C PHE A 110 -4.17 -12.83 -6.72
N THR A 111 -5.02 -12.99 -7.74
CA THR A 111 -5.23 -14.27 -8.43
C THR A 111 -5.19 -14.04 -9.94
N PRO A 112 -4.01 -14.22 -10.60
CA PRO A 112 -3.90 -14.08 -12.04
C PRO A 112 -4.56 -15.26 -12.75
N LYS A 113 -5.09 -15.04 -13.96
CA LYS A 113 -5.68 -16.08 -14.80
C LYS A 113 -4.79 -16.44 -15.98
N LEU A 114 -4.01 -15.48 -16.46
CA LEU A 114 -3.10 -15.66 -17.60
C LEU A 114 -1.65 -15.56 -17.17
N SER A 115 -0.80 -16.40 -17.75
CA SER A 115 0.65 -16.38 -17.55
C SER A 115 1.28 -15.11 -18.17
N GLY A 116 2.37 -14.64 -17.59
CA GLY A 116 3.11 -13.44 -18.00
C GLY A 116 3.50 -12.55 -16.83
N ASP A 117 4.11 -11.39 -17.13
CA ASP A 117 4.57 -10.45 -16.10
C ASP A 117 3.46 -9.51 -15.63
N TYR A 118 3.29 -9.42 -14.32
CA TYR A 118 2.38 -8.49 -13.67
C TYR A 118 3.16 -7.43 -12.89
N THR A 119 2.67 -6.19 -12.93
CA THR A 119 3.29 -5.04 -12.26
C THR A 119 2.32 -4.46 -11.24
N PHE A 120 2.83 -4.13 -10.05
CA PHE A 120 2.06 -3.54 -8.97
C PHE A 120 2.49 -2.10 -8.74
N THR A 121 1.53 -1.19 -8.83
CA THR A 121 1.74 0.26 -8.73
C THR A 121 0.82 0.81 -7.64
N PRO A 122 1.38 1.30 -6.50
CA PRO A 122 0.60 1.96 -5.46
C PRO A 122 -0.10 3.23 -5.97
N GLY A 123 -1.34 3.42 -5.51
CA GLY A 123 -2.19 4.56 -5.85
C GLY A 123 -2.77 5.24 -4.62
N ASP A 124 -3.98 5.77 -4.80
CA ASP A 124 -4.73 6.50 -3.79
C ASP A 124 -4.99 5.66 -2.54
N HIS A 125 -5.12 6.33 -1.40
CA HIS A 125 -5.39 5.66 -0.14
C HIS A 125 -6.18 6.53 0.82
N VAL A 126 -6.86 5.88 1.75
CA VAL A 126 -7.61 6.52 2.82
C VAL A 126 -6.98 6.10 4.14
N VAL A 127 -6.63 7.08 4.97
CA VAL A 127 -6.16 6.88 6.33
C VAL A 127 -7.28 7.27 7.28
N VAL A 128 -7.73 6.33 8.10
CA VAL A 128 -8.75 6.59 9.10
C VAL A 128 -8.08 6.70 10.47
N THR A 129 -8.32 7.84 11.11
CA THR A 129 -8.01 8.03 12.53
C THR A 129 -9.31 7.99 13.34
N SER A 130 -9.21 7.94 14.66
CA SER A 130 -10.38 7.99 15.55
C SER A 130 -11.24 9.26 15.39
N ASP A 131 -10.68 10.33 14.82
CA ASP A 131 -11.36 11.62 14.70
C ASP A 131 -12.02 11.83 13.32
N HIS A 132 -11.33 11.48 12.23
CA HIS A 132 -11.79 11.68 10.85
C HIS A 132 -11.03 10.81 9.84
N PRO A 133 -11.64 10.47 8.68
CA PRO A 133 -10.93 9.93 7.53
C PRO A 133 -10.12 11.04 6.83
N VAL A 134 -8.95 10.68 6.35
CA VAL A 134 -8.07 11.50 5.52
C VAL A 134 -7.92 10.80 4.19
N GLU A 135 -8.39 11.44 3.13
CA GLU A 135 -8.30 10.94 1.76
C GLU A 135 -7.02 11.46 1.12
N CYS A 136 -6.15 10.57 0.65
CA CYS A 136 -4.88 10.91 0.03
C CYS A 136 -4.90 10.48 -1.44
N THR A 137 -4.94 11.46 -2.34
CA THR A 137 -4.87 11.27 -3.79
C THR A 137 -3.43 11.40 -4.26
N VAL A 138 -2.98 10.46 -5.09
CA VAL A 138 -1.66 10.53 -5.72
C VAL A 138 -1.64 11.64 -6.77
N ILE A 139 -0.68 12.54 -6.61
CA ILE A 139 -0.42 13.66 -7.54
C ILE A 139 0.92 13.51 -8.26
N GLY A 140 1.77 12.57 -7.83
CA GLY A 140 3.08 12.31 -8.43
C GLY A 140 3.79 11.11 -7.80
N GLY A 141 4.97 10.76 -8.32
CA GLY A 141 5.85 9.72 -7.74
C GLY A 141 5.39 8.25 -7.89
N SER A 142 4.16 7.99 -8.34
CA SER A 142 3.70 6.61 -8.53
C SER A 142 4.48 5.90 -9.64
N ALA A 143 5.23 4.89 -9.23
CA ALA A 143 6.01 4.01 -10.08
C ALA A 143 5.71 2.55 -9.74
N VAL A 144 6.06 1.63 -10.66
CA VAL A 144 5.98 0.19 -10.40
C VAL A 144 6.85 -0.15 -9.20
N ALA A 145 6.21 -0.58 -8.11
CA ALA A 145 6.89 -0.91 -6.87
C ALA A 145 7.33 -2.38 -6.82
N ALA A 146 6.57 -3.29 -7.45
CA ALA A 146 6.91 -4.71 -7.48
C ALA A 146 6.44 -5.39 -8.77
N ARG A 147 7.00 -6.57 -9.05
CA ARG A 147 6.64 -7.40 -10.20
C ARG A 147 6.52 -8.86 -9.80
N THR A 148 5.61 -9.56 -10.44
CA THR A 148 5.41 -11.01 -10.29
C THR A 148 5.35 -11.66 -11.66
N GLU A 149 6.11 -12.72 -11.86
CA GLU A 149 6.03 -13.56 -13.05
C GLU A 149 4.98 -14.67 -12.82
N VAL A 150 3.98 -14.75 -13.69
CA VAL A 150 2.94 -15.80 -13.62
C VAL A 150 3.25 -16.89 -14.63
N ARG A 151 3.25 -18.14 -14.17
CA ARG A 151 3.54 -19.32 -15.00
C ARG A 151 2.32 -20.20 -15.19
#